data_AF-A0A953WYI4-F1
#
_entry.id   AF-A0A953WYI4-F1
#
_cell.length_a   1.000
_cell.length_b   1.000
_cell.length_c   1.000
_cell.angle_alpha   90.00
_cell.angle_beta   90.00
_cell.angle_gamma   90.00
#
_symmetry.space_group_name_H-M   'P 1'
#
loop_
_entity.id
_entity.type
_entity.pdbx_description
1 polymer ?
#
loop_
_entity_poly.entity_id
_entity_poly.type
_entity_poly.pdbx_seq_one_letter_code
_entity_poly.pdbx_strand_id
1 'polypeptide(L)'
;GTRFIATKEAPVHENVKQALLAATELDTRLVMRPLRNTERVLNNAGVESLLRKEKELGSNIKFEDIIDEVAGVYPKIMKEGQMDAGAWSCGMVAGLIYDVPTCKELIDRIMKEAEDIISNQLAGMLAGKVPA
;
A
#
# COMPACT_ATOMS: atom_id res chain seq x y z
N GLY A 1 4.30 6.94 -3.47
CA GLY A 1 3.26 6.20 -2.70
C GLY A 1 3.07 4.80 -3.28
N THR A 2 2.09 4.03 -2.80
CA THR A 2 1.87 2.62 -3.20
C THR A 2 1.89 2.38 -4.70
N ARG A 3 1.19 3.21 -5.49
CA ARG A 3 1.12 3.10 -6.96
C ARG A 3 2.48 3.13 -7.67
N PHE A 4 3.45 3.88 -7.12
CA PHE A 4 4.79 3.99 -7.70
C PHE A 4 5.72 2.85 -7.28
N ILE A 5 5.36 2.03 -6.29
CA ILE A 5 6.09 0.79 -6.00
C ILE A 5 5.78 -0.26 -7.08
N ALA A 6 4.53 -0.29 -7.56
CA ALA A 6 4.11 -1.10 -8.69
C ALA A 6 4.44 -0.44 -10.04
N THR A 7 5.72 -0.09 -10.25
CA THR A 7 6.25 0.32 -11.57
C THR A 7 7.52 -0.46 -11.89
N LYS A 8 7.91 -0.49 -13.17
CA LYS A 8 9.10 -1.22 -13.63
C LYS A 8 10.40 -0.68 -13.01
N GLU A 9 10.50 0.64 -12.87
CA GLU A 9 11.67 1.37 -12.38
C GLU A 9 11.82 1.32 -10.86
N ALA A 10 10.76 0.99 -10.12
CA ALA A 10 10.83 0.88 -8.67
C ALA A 10 11.90 -0.14 -8.25
N PRO A 11 12.92 0.25 -7.46
CA PRO A 11 14.04 -0.61 -7.10
C PRO A 11 13.69 -1.49 -5.89
N VAL A 12 12.65 -2.29 -6.05
CA VAL A 12 12.15 -3.23 -5.05
C VAL A 12 12.11 -4.64 -5.62
N HIS A 13 12.19 -5.62 -4.72
CA HIS A 13 12.07 -7.03 -5.06
C HIS A 13 10.73 -7.32 -5.75
N GLU A 14 10.73 -8.27 -6.70
CA GLU A 14 9.54 -8.59 -7.49
C GLU A 14 8.35 -9.05 -6.63
N ASN A 15 8.60 -9.84 -5.58
CA ASN A 15 7.59 -10.24 -4.59
C ASN A 15 6.83 -9.04 -3.99
N VAL A 16 7.46 -7.87 -3.84
CA VAL A 16 6.78 -6.67 -3.34
C VAL A 16 5.73 -6.20 -4.34
N LYS A 17 6.08 -6.18 -5.63
CA LYS A 17 5.15 -5.81 -6.71
C LYS A 17 4.01 -6.83 -6.78
N GLN A 18 4.33 -8.13 -6.76
CA GLN A 18 3.31 -9.19 -6.78
C GLN A 18 2.38 -9.13 -5.57
N ALA A 19 2.90 -8.83 -4.37
CA ALA A 19 2.07 -8.63 -3.18
C ALA A 19 1.12 -7.43 -3.34
N LEU A 20 1.55 -6.34 -3.97
CA LEU A 20 0.66 -5.20 -4.26
C LEU A 20 -0.43 -5.54 -5.27
N LEU A 21 -0.10 -6.32 -6.31
CA LEU A 21 -1.07 -6.73 -7.33
C LEU A 21 -2.10 -7.74 -6.79
N ALA A 22 -1.71 -8.54 -5.79
CA ALA A 22 -2.58 -9.53 -5.16
C ALA A 22 -3.44 -8.95 -4.02
N ALA A 23 -3.09 -7.76 -3.50
CA ALA A 23 -3.76 -7.15 -2.37
C ALA A 23 -5.10 -6.52 -2.76
N THR A 24 -6.09 -6.68 -1.89
CA THR A 24 -7.35 -5.94 -1.89
C THR A 24 -7.25 -4.70 -1.00
N GLU A 25 -8.26 -3.83 -1.04
CA GLU A 25 -8.34 -2.66 -0.18
C GLU A 25 -8.47 -2.99 1.33
N LEU A 26 -8.90 -4.23 1.64
CA LEU A 26 -9.07 -4.75 2.99
C LEU A 26 -7.78 -5.32 3.59
N ASP A 27 -6.75 -5.54 2.78
CA ASP A 27 -5.52 -6.22 3.21
C ASP A 27 -4.50 -5.29 3.89
N THR A 28 -4.92 -4.11 4.36
CA THR A 28 -4.06 -3.20 5.13
C THR A 28 -4.50 -3.09 6.57
N ARG A 29 -3.55 -2.87 7.47
CA ARG A 29 -3.80 -2.71 8.92
C ARG A 29 -3.18 -1.42 9.44
N LEU A 30 -3.73 -0.94 10.54
CA LEU A 30 -3.14 0.14 11.34
C LEU A 30 -2.42 -0.48 12.53
N VAL A 31 -1.11 -0.27 12.61
CA VAL A 31 -0.24 -0.72 13.71
C VAL A 31 0.23 0.47 14.53
N MET A 32 0.83 0.21 15.69
CA MET A 32 1.43 1.18 16.62
C MET A 32 0.45 2.24 17.14
N ARG A 33 -0.85 1.92 17.18
CA ARG A 33 -1.89 2.85 17.67
C ARG A 33 -1.75 3.15 19.17
N PRO A 34 -1.54 2.17 20.07
CA PRO A 34 -1.35 2.45 21.49
C PRO A 34 -0.10 3.29 21.77
N LEU A 35 0.94 3.14 20.94
CA LEU A 35 2.19 3.90 21.02
C LEU A 35 2.09 5.32 20.43
N ARG A 36 0.91 5.72 19.92
CA ARG A 36 0.68 7.02 19.23
C ARG A 36 1.62 7.26 18.04
N ASN A 37 2.11 6.19 17.42
CA ASN A 37 3.00 6.22 16.27
C ASN A 37 2.38 5.45 15.09
N THR A 38 1.11 5.73 14.79
CA THR A 38 0.31 4.90 13.89
C THR A 38 0.86 4.86 12.46
N GLU A 39 1.02 3.65 11.92
CA GLU A 39 1.39 3.42 10.52
C GLU A 39 0.35 2.52 9.84
N ARG A 40 0.11 2.75 8.54
CA ARG A 40 -0.69 1.84 7.70
C ARG A 40 0.23 0.94 6.88
N VAL A 41 0.07 -0.36 7.07
CA VAL A 41 0.95 -1.38 6.50
C VAL A 41 0.15 -2.47 5.79
N LEU A 42 0.78 -3.19 4.86
CA LEU A 42 0.17 -4.38 4.27
C LEU A 42 0.14 -5.51 5.32
N ASN A 43 -0.96 -6.26 5.37
CA ASN A 43 -1.09 -7.38 6.28
C ASN A 43 -0.17 -8.54 5.88
N ASN A 44 0.51 -9.13 6.85
CA ASN A 44 1.35 -10.31 6.72
C ASN A 44 1.54 -10.97 8.10
N ALA A 45 2.28 -12.07 8.17
CA ALA A 45 2.46 -12.80 9.43
C ALA A 45 3.12 -11.94 10.54
N GLY A 46 4.12 -11.13 10.21
CA GLY A 46 4.78 -10.23 11.17
C GLY A 46 3.84 -9.14 11.70
N VAL A 47 3.00 -8.56 10.84
CA VAL A 47 1.99 -7.56 11.25
C VAL A 47 0.93 -8.19 12.17
N GLU A 48 0.49 -9.41 11.90
CA GLU A 48 -0.44 -10.11 12.80
C GLU A 48 0.19 -10.43 14.17
N SER A 49 1.49 -10.78 14.20
CA SER A 49 2.25 -10.93 15.45
C SER A 49 2.27 -9.63 16.25
N LEU A 50 2.59 -8.51 15.59
CA LEU A 50 2.62 -7.18 16.20
C LEU A 50 1.24 -6.82 16.79
N LEU A 51 0.17 -6.95 16.01
CA LEU A 51 -1.19 -6.63 16.46
C LEU A 51 -1.64 -7.51 17.63
N ARG A 52 -1.20 -8.76 17.68
CA ARG A 52 -1.43 -9.65 18.82
C ARG A 52 -0.74 -9.12 20.08
N LYS A 53 0.53 -8.69 19.99
CA LYS A 53 1.26 -8.07 21.11
C LYS A 53 0.56 -6.79 21.59
N GLU A 54 0.11 -5.94 20.67
CA GLU A 54 -0.68 -4.73 21.01
C GLU A 54 -1.95 -5.07 21.80
N LYS A 55 -2.66 -6.11 21.38
CA LYS A 55 -3.88 -6.57 22.05
C LYS A 55 -3.59 -7.17 23.43
N GLU A 56 -2.55 -7.98 23.54
CA GLU A 56 -2.18 -8.67 24.79
C GLU A 56 -1.62 -7.71 25.85
N LEU A 57 -0.77 -6.76 25.45
CA LEU A 57 -0.11 -5.82 26.36
C LEU A 57 -0.93 -4.55 26.64
N GLY A 58 -1.85 -4.19 25.75
CA GLY A 58 -2.73 -3.03 25.91
C GLY A 58 -1.94 -1.74 26.15
N SER A 59 -2.24 -1.03 27.25
CA SER A 59 -1.55 0.22 27.63
C SER A 59 -0.11 0.03 28.08
N ASN A 60 0.31 -1.20 28.37
CA ASN A 60 1.65 -1.49 28.86
C ASN A 60 2.66 -1.76 27.74
N ILE A 61 2.20 -1.82 26.49
CA ILE A 61 3.09 -2.07 25.36
C ILE A 61 4.14 -0.96 25.25
N LYS A 62 5.37 -1.37 24.98
CA LYS A 62 6.49 -0.49 24.70
C LYS A 62 7.02 -0.77 23.30
N PHE A 63 7.87 0.13 22.81
CA PHE A 63 8.45 -0.03 21.48
C PHE A 63 9.35 -1.27 21.40
N GLU A 64 10.05 -1.60 22.48
CA GLU A 64 10.94 -2.76 22.57
C GLU A 64 10.19 -4.08 22.35
N ASP A 65 8.91 -4.15 22.70
CA ASP A 65 8.10 -5.37 22.54
C ASP A 65 7.84 -5.73 21.08
N ILE A 66 7.92 -4.75 20.16
CA ILE A 66 7.59 -4.90 18.73
C ILE A 66 8.78 -4.63 17.81
N ILE A 67 9.99 -4.49 18.37
CA ILE A 67 11.17 -4.06 17.62
C ILE A 67 11.49 -4.99 16.44
N ASP A 68 11.27 -6.30 16.62
CA ASP A 68 11.55 -7.32 15.60
C ASP A 68 10.61 -7.19 14.38
N GLU A 69 9.38 -6.71 14.59
CA GLU A 69 8.38 -6.55 13.54
C GLU A 69 8.37 -5.17 12.88
N VAL A 70 9.18 -4.20 13.35
CA VAL A 70 9.22 -2.83 12.80
C VAL A 70 10.63 -2.36 12.43
N ALA A 71 11.67 -2.77 13.16
CA ALA A 71 13.03 -2.35 12.92
C ALA A 71 13.73 -3.25 11.89
N GLY A 72 14.38 -2.64 10.90
CA GLY A 72 15.14 -3.38 9.88
C GLY A 72 14.29 -4.23 8.93
N VAL A 73 12.96 -4.07 8.94
CA VAL A 73 12.03 -4.81 8.07
C VAL A 73 12.15 -4.36 6.61
N TYR A 74 12.33 -3.06 6.35
CA TYR A 74 12.36 -2.51 4.99
C TYR A 74 13.42 -3.16 4.09
N PRO A 75 14.70 -3.34 4.48
CA PRO A 75 15.66 -4.07 3.66
C PRO A 75 15.25 -5.51 3.37
N LYS A 76 14.75 -6.26 4.36
CA LYS A 76 14.30 -7.65 4.20
C LYS A 76 13.15 -7.77 3.19
N ILE A 77 12.20 -6.84 3.23
CA ILE A 77 11.05 -6.83 2.30
C ILE A 77 11.46 -6.28 0.94
N MET A 78 11.99 -5.05 0.91
CA MET A 78 12.22 -4.30 -0.32
C MET A 78 13.37 -4.86 -1.16
N LYS A 79 14.39 -5.47 -0.54
CA LYS A 79 15.55 -6.03 -1.27
C LYS A 79 15.53 -7.54 -1.34
N GLU A 80 15.17 -8.21 -0.25
CA GLU A 80 15.26 -9.67 -0.14
C GLU A 80 13.92 -10.38 -0.39
N GLY A 81 12.81 -9.65 -0.52
CA GLY A 81 11.50 -10.21 -0.84
C GLY A 81 10.87 -11.05 0.28
N GLN A 82 11.33 -10.88 1.52
CA GLN A 82 10.81 -11.60 2.70
C GLN A 82 9.49 -10.97 3.17
N MET A 83 8.41 -11.21 2.43
CA MET A 83 7.13 -10.48 2.59
C MET A 83 6.46 -10.61 3.96
N ASP A 84 6.86 -11.59 4.77
CA ASP A 84 6.35 -11.84 6.13
C ASP A 84 7.19 -11.20 7.25
N ALA A 85 8.28 -10.49 6.91
CA ALA A 85 9.26 -10.01 7.88
C ALA A 85 8.72 -8.95 8.86
N GLY A 86 7.59 -8.29 8.55
CA GLY A 86 6.98 -7.31 9.45
C GLY A 86 6.30 -6.15 8.74
N ALA A 87 6.16 -5.05 9.46
CA ALA A 87 5.50 -3.82 9.04
C ALA A 87 6.21 -3.14 7.86
N TRP A 88 5.52 -3.03 6.71
CA TRP A 88 5.94 -2.17 5.61
C TRP A 88 4.76 -1.35 5.07
N SER A 89 5.03 -0.07 4.80
CA SER A 89 4.01 0.90 4.39
C SER A 89 3.29 0.49 3.11
N CYS A 90 1.96 0.41 3.20
CA CYS A 90 1.08 0.18 2.05
C CYS A 90 -0.28 0.83 2.27
N GLY A 91 -0.69 1.71 1.36
CA GLY A 91 -2.01 2.31 1.35
C GLY A 91 -3.10 1.38 0.80
N MET A 92 -4.35 1.59 1.22
CA MET A 92 -5.54 0.83 0.77
C MET A 92 -5.77 0.89 -0.74
N VAL A 93 -5.21 1.90 -1.43
CA VAL A 93 -5.21 2.00 -2.89
C VAL A 93 -4.55 0.80 -3.59
N ALA A 94 -3.85 -0.07 -2.85
CA ALA A 94 -3.37 -1.36 -3.35
C ALA A 94 -4.47 -2.16 -4.07
N GLY A 95 -5.69 -2.17 -3.54
CA GLY A 95 -6.84 -2.81 -4.18
C GLY A 95 -7.28 -2.23 -5.53
N LEU A 96 -6.67 -1.13 -5.99
CA LEU A 96 -6.90 -0.51 -7.30
C LEU A 96 -5.66 -0.61 -8.22
N ILE A 97 -4.67 -1.42 -7.85
CA ILE A 97 -3.41 -1.60 -8.58
C ILE A 97 -3.39 -2.99 -9.21
N TYR A 98 -3.47 -3.06 -10.54
CA TYR A 98 -3.61 -4.33 -11.27
C TYR A 98 -2.50 -4.60 -12.27
N ASP A 99 -1.50 -3.72 -12.37
CA ASP A 99 -0.47 -3.76 -13.40
C ASP A 99 0.86 -3.16 -12.92
N VAL A 100 1.94 -3.40 -13.67
CA VAL A 100 3.29 -2.85 -13.42
C VAL A 100 3.79 -2.11 -14.68
N PRO A 101 3.30 -0.88 -14.94
CA PRO A 101 3.76 -0.06 -16.05
C PRO A 101 5.14 0.55 -15.77
N THR A 102 5.75 1.17 -16.78
CA THR A 102 6.78 2.20 -16.54
C THR A 102 6.19 3.41 -15.82
N CYS A 103 7.01 4.17 -15.12
CA CYS A 103 6.63 5.45 -14.51
C CYS A 103 6.07 6.41 -15.57
N LYS A 104 6.63 6.41 -16.78
CA LYS A 104 6.13 7.22 -17.89
C LYS A 104 4.72 6.80 -18.29
N GLU A 105 4.50 5.52 -18.60
CA GLU A 105 3.17 4.99 -18.98
C GLU A 105 2.14 5.23 -17.88
N LEU A 106 2.54 5.12 -16.61
CA LEU A 106 1.67 5.41 -15.45
C LEU A 106 1.22 6.88 -15.45
N ILE A 107 2.16 7.82 -15.53
CA ILE A 107 1.85 9.26 -15.48
C ILE A 107 1.04 9.69 -16.71
N ASP A 108 1.46 9.27 -17.91
CA ASP A 108 0.77 9.59 -19.16
C ASP A 108 -0.70 9.13 -19.10
N ARG A 109 -0.94 7.92 -18.58
CA ARG A 109 -2.28 7.38 -18.41
C ARG A 109 -3.10 8.16 -17.39
N ILE A 110 -2.54 8.47 -16.21
CA ILE A 110 -3.23 9.26 -15.19
C ILE A 110 -3.67 10.61 -15.76
N MET A 111 -2.78 11.30 -16.47
CA MET A 111 -3.10 12.60 -17.06
C MET A 111 -4.18 12.49 -18.14
N LYS A 112 -4.05 11.50 -19.04
CA LYS A 112 -5.03 11.26 -20.09
C LYS A 112 -6.41 10.90 -19.53
N GLU A 113 -6.48 10.02 -18.53
CA GLU A 113 -7.74 9.63 -17.89
C GLU A 113 -8.37 10.82 -17.15
N ALA A 114 -7.58 11.65 -16.46
CA ALA A 114 -8.08 12.86 -15.81
C ALA A 114 -8.65 13.86 -16.83
N GLU A 115 -7.95 14.10 -17.94
CA GLU A 115 -8.41 14.98 -19.03
C GLU A 115 -9.72 14.47 -19.65
N ASP A 116 -9.85 13.16 -19.87
CA ASP A 116 -11.06 12.53 -20.40
C ASP A 116 -12.25 12.65 -19.42
N ILE A 117 -12.03 12.40 -18.13
CA ILE A 117 -13.06 12.57 -17.10
C ILE A 117 -13.58 14.01 -17.10
N ILE A 118 -12.69 15.01 -17.14
CA ILE A 118 -13.09 16.42 -17.09
C ILE A 118 -13.79 16.84 -18.39
N SER A 119 -13.16 16.57 -19.53
CA SER A 119 -13.53 17.18 -20.81
C SER A 119 -14.66 16.44 -21.51
N ASN A 120 -14.83 15.14 -21.22
CA ASN A 120 -15.84 14.31 -21.87
C ASN A 120 -16.92 13.89 -20.86
N GLN A 121 -16.56 13.23 -19.75
CA GLN A 121 -17.56 12.67 -18.83
C GLN A 121 -18.33 13.78 -18.09
N LEU A 122 -17.62 14.64 -17.36
CA LEU A 122 -18.24 15.70 -16.57
C LEU A 122 -18.89 16.78 -17.45
N ALA A 123 -18.21 17.20 -18.51
CA ALA A 123 -18.79 18.15 -19.47
C ALA A 123 -20.03 17.57 -20.19
N GLY A 124 -20.02 16.27 -20.51
CA GLY A 124 -21.16 15.57 -21.10
C GLY A 124 -22.40 15.59 -20.20
N MET A 125 -22.21 15.36 -18.90
CA MET A 125 -23.28 15.45 -17.89
C MET A 125 -23.89 16.86 -17.83
N LEU A 126 -23.06 17.91 -17.87
CA LEU A 126 -23.53 19.30 -17.89
C LEU A 126 -24.28 19.65 -19.18
N ALA A 127 -23.89 19.07 -20.31
CA ALA A 127 -24.54 19.27 -21.61
C ALA A 127 -25.84 18.47 -21.78
N GLY A 128 -26.29 17.72 -20.77
CA GLY A 128 -27.48 16.86 -20.85
C GLY A 128 -27.32 15.65 -21.76
N LYS A 129 -26.07 15.31 -22.15
CA LYS A 129 -25.77 14.07 -22.87
C LYS A 129 -25.66 12.97 -21.82
N VAL A 130 -26.69 12.13 -21.73
CA VAL A 130 -26.64 10.93 -20.87
C VAL A 130 -25.56 10.00 -21.45
N PRO A 131 -24.53 9.63 -20.68
CA PRO A 131 -23.58 8.62 -21.12
C PRO A 131 -24.32 7.30 -21.34
N ALA A 132 -24.08 6.68 -22.51
CA ALA A 132 -24.64 5.39 -22.87
C ALA A 132 -24.06 4.26 -22.00
#